data_AF-A0A6J1A7D4-F1
#
_entry.id   AF-A0A6J1A7D4-F1
#
_cell.length_a   1.000
_cell.length_b   1.000
_cell.length_c   1.000
_cell.angle_alpha   90.00
_cell.angle_beta   90.00
_cell.angle_gamma   90.00
#
_symmetry.space_group_name_H-M   'P 1'
#
loop_
_entity.id
_entity.type
_entity.pdbx_description
1 polymer ?
#
loop_
_entity_poly.entity_id
_entity_poly.type
_entity_poly.pdbx_seq_one_letter_code
_entity_poly.pdbx_strand_id
1 'polypeptide(L)'
;MYHQGRILSFWLVAMTLGVNVNKCSKKKRGRVAYAEAFRKVRLSTLIVGRRRQSSRRRIWKRRLVNKKMVTKLMQLKMEMEEIREQQSFIKEGQRKVKERFEAVESECRNLHAETMIIMKQSVWSRLRLGIMFQILKARENNDFAKAAELTLALRELIARQNQNEQALEPSAGASGK
;
A
#
# COMPACT_ATOMS: atom_id res chain seq x y z
N MET A 1 55.05 67.46 -89.47
CA MET A 1 55.19 66.75 -88.18
C MET A 1 53.95 66.94 -87.26
N TYR A 2 52.71 66.57 -87.65
CA TYR A 2 51.57 66.77 -86.74
C TYR A 2 50.40 65.79 -86.98
N HIS A 3 50.56 64.49 -86.64
CA HIS A 3 49.39 63.59 -86.57
C HIS A 3 49.41 62.53 -85.45
N GLN A 4 50.42 62.49 -84.58
CA GLN A 4 50.45 61.55 -83.44
C GLN A 4 49.98 62.13 -82.08
N GLY A 5 49.72 63.43 -81.97
CA GLY A 5 49.41 64.07 -80.67
C GLY A 5 47.96 64.02 -80.18
N ARG A 6 46.97 63.74 -81.06
CA ARG A 6 45.53 63.82 -80.69
C ARG A 6 44.89 62.49 -80.28
N ILE A 7 45.51 61.36 -80.60
CA ILE A 7 45.00 60.03 -80.19
C ILE A 7 45.35 59.77 -78.71
N LEU A 8 46.52 60.24 -78.25
CA LEU A 8 46.93 60.13 -76.85
C LEU A 8 46.07 60.98 -75.91
N SER A 9 45.63 62.17 -76.31
CA SER A 9 44.79 63.03 -75.45
C SER A 9 43.37 62.47 -75.26
N PHE A 10 42.79 61.84 -76.28
CA PHE A 10 41.46 61.23 -76.16
C PHE A 10 41.48 59.96 -75.29
N TRP A 11 42.53 59.14 -75.36
CA TRP A 11 42.74 58.00 -74.46
C TRP A 11 42.97 58.43 -73.00
N LEU A 12 43.70 59.53 -72.77
CA LEU A 12 43.98 60.05 -71.42
C LEU A 12 42.73 60.61 -70.72
N VAL A 13 41.84 61.27 -71.46
CA VAL A 13 40.56 61.79 -70.96
C VAL A 13 39.55 60.66 -70.71
N ALA A 14 39.51 59.63 -71.57
CA ALA A 14 38.67 58.46 -71.37
C ALA A 14 39.09 57.62 -70.15
N MET A 15 40.41 57.48 -69.89
CA MET A 15 40.92 56.80 -68.69
C MET A 15 40.58 57.55 -67.39
N THR A 16 40.67 58.88 -67.37
CA THR A 16 40.40 59.67 -66.16
C THR A 16 38.89 59.70 -65.80
N LEU A 17 38.00 59.78 -66.78
CA LEU A 17 36.55 59.66 -66.56
C LEU A 17 36.14 58.22 -66.17
N GLY A 18 36.72 57.20 -66.79
CA GLY A 18 36.51 55.79 -66.43
C GLY A 18 36.97 55.46 -65.00
N VAL A 19 38.07 56.06 -64.53
CA VAL A 19 38.56 55.92 -63.15
C VAL A 19 37.63 56.61 -62.13
N ASN A 20 36.97 57.71 -62.49
CA ASN A 20 36.06 58.45 -61.60
C ASN A 20 34.70 57.75 -61.41
N VAL A 21 34.11 57.24 -62.50
CA VAL A 21 32.90 56.38 -62.44
C VAL A 21 33.18 55.12 -61.59
N ASN A 22 34.39 54.57 -61.70
CA ASN A 22 34.82 53.42 -60.90
C ASN A 22 34.94 53.76 -59.40
N LYS A 23 35.47 54.94 -59.01
CA LYS A 23 35.49 55.41 -57.60
C LYS A 23 34.09 55.61 -57.02
N CYS A 24 33.16 56.22 -57.78
CA CYS A 24 31.76 56.38 -57.35
C CYS A 24 31.05 55.03 -57.17
N SER A 25 31.28 54.08 -58.09
CA SER A 25 30.73 52.72 -58.00
C SER A 25 31.29 51.93 -56.80
N LYS A 26 32.58 52.10 -56.47
CA LYS A 26 33.23 51.48 -55.30
C LYS A 26 32.70 52.05 -53.99
N LYS A 27 32.47 53.37 -53.88
CA LYS A 27 31.87 54.01 -52.69
C LYS A 27 30.40 53.61 -52.48
N LYS A 28 29.64 53.42 -53.56
CA LYS A 28 28.27 52.85 -53.50
C LYS A 28 28.32 51.38 -53.05
N ARG A 29 29.20 50.56 -53.63
CA ARG A 29 29.42 49.15 -53.22
C ARG A 29 29.82 49.02 -51.75
N GLY A 30 30.72 49.87 -51.25
CA GLY A 30 31.13 49.88 -49.84
C GLY A 30 30.00 50.25 -48.87
N ARG A 31 29.14 51.22 -49.21
CA ARG A 31 27.96 51.56 -48.40
C ARG A 31 26.91 50.43 -48.39
N VAL A 32 26.71 49.76 -49.52
CA VAL A 32 25.84 48.57 -49.61
C VAL A 32 26.40 47.44 -48.77
N ALA A 33 27.71 47.15 -48.86
CA ALA A 33 28.37 46.12 -48.07
C ALA A 33 28.29 46.41 -46.56
N TYR A 34 28.51 47.66 -46.13
CA TYR A 34 28.36 48.06 -44.74
C TYR A 34 26.91 47.90 -44.24
N ALA A 35 25.93 48.33 -45.05
CA ALA A 35 24.51 48.17 -44.72
C ALA A 35 24.09 46.69 -44.66
N GLU A 36 24.71 45.83 -45.47
CA GLU A 36 24.48 44.38 -45.46
C GLU A 36 25.14 43.72 -44.24
N ALA A 37 26.37 44.12 -43.88
CA ALA A 37 27.05 43.68 -42.67
C ALA A 37 26.28 44.08 -41.40
N PHE A 38 25.79 45.33 -41.33
CA PHE A 38 24.95 45.80 -40.23
C PHE A 38 23.63 45.02 -40.16
N ARG A 39 23.00 44.73 -41.32
CA ARG A 39 21.81 43.84 -41.37
C ARG A 39 22.13 42.44 -40.86
N LYS A 40 23.27 41.85 -41.20
CA LYS A 40 23.71 40.52 -40.71
C LYS A 40 23.93 40.52 -39.19
N VAL A 41 24.60 41.54 -38.63
CA VAL A 41 24.81 41.68 -37.17
C VAL A 41 23.49 41.88 -36.42
N ARG A 42 22.56 42.67 -36.99
CA ARG A 42 21.22 42.84 -36.41
C ARG A 42 20.43 41.53 -36.43
N LEU A 43 20.47 40.78 -37.54
CA LEU A 43 19.84 39.47 -37.64
C LEU A 43 20.41 38.47 -36.62
N SER A 44 21.74 38.40 -36.50
CA SER A 44 22.39 37.47 -35.56
C SER A 44 22.02 37.79 -34.10
N THR A 45 21.97 39.07 -33.74
CA THR A 45 21.56 39.52 -32.40
C THR A 45 20.11 39.15 -32.10
N LEU A 46 19.19 39.33 -33.06
CA LEU A 46 17.78 38.91 -32.93
C LEU A 46 17.65 37.40 -32.77
N ILE A 47 18.41 36.61 -33.53
CA ILE A 47 18.43 35.14 -33.44
C ILE A 47 18.92 34.69 -32.05
N VAL A 48 20.01 35.28 -31.54
CA VAL A 48 20.54 34.98 -30.20
C VAL A 48 19.54 35.36 -29.10
N GLY A 49 18.90 36.53 -29.22
CA GLY A 49 17.83 36.97 -28.31
C GLY A 49 16.66 35.98 -28.26
N ARG A 50 16.19 35.54 -29.43
CA ARG A 50 15.10 34.55 -29.57
C ARG A 50 15.50 33.19 -29.00
N ARG A 51 16.74 32.75 -29.22
CA ARG A 51 17.28 31.49 -28.67
C ARG A 51 17.36 31.54 -27.14
N ARG A 52 17.82 32.65 -26.56
CA ARG A 52 17.84 32.88 -25.10
C ARG A 52 16.43 32.87 -24.51
N GLN A 53 15.48 33.56 -25.13
CA GLN A 53 14.09 33.58 -24.68
C GLN A 53 13.43 32.20 -24.73
N SER A 54 13.65 31.44 -25.82
CA SER A 54 13.19 30.05 -25.95
C SER A 54 13.81 29.12 -24.89
N SER A 55 15.11 29.28 -24.60
CA SER A 55 15.79 28.53 -23.54
C SER A 55 15.19 28.84 -22.16
N ARG A 56 15.01 30.12 -21.82
CA ARG A 56 14.35 30.56 -20.57
C ARG A 56 12.95 29.98 -20.45
N ARG A 57 12.16 29.99 -21.53
CA ARG A 57 10.81 29.40 -21.55
C ARG A 57 10.82 27.89 -21.27
N ARG A 58 11.79 27.15 -21.84
CA ARG A 58 11.94 25.71 -21.57
C ARG A 58 12.32 25.43 -20.11
N ILE A 59 13.26 26.20 -19.55
CA ILE A 59 13.66 26.07 -18.13
C ILE A 59 12.48 26.35 -17.20
N TRP A 60 11.73 27.42 -17.46
CA TRP A 60 10.55 27.77 -16.65
C TRP A 60 9.48 26.68 -16.72
N LYS A 61 9.19 26.16 -17.93
CA LYS A 61 8.26 25.02 -18.10
C LYS A 61 8.72 23.79 -17.30
N ARG A 62 10.00 23.42 -17.36
CA ARG A 62 10.55 22.30 -16.55
C ARG A 62 10.38 22.53 -15.07
N ARG A 63 10.68 23.74 -14.57
CA ARG A 63 10.48 24.09 -13.14
C ARG A 63 9.02 23.95 -12.73
N LEU A 64 8.08 24.39 -13.57
CA LEU A 64 6.65 24.27 -13.27
C LEU A 64 6.22 22.80 -13.19
N VAL A 65 6.66 21.96 -14.12
CA VAL A 65 6.40 20.52 -14.10
C VAL A 65 7.00 19.87 -12.85
N ASN A 66 8.27 20.18 -12.54
CA ASN A 66 8.92 19.64 -11.34
C ASN A 66 8.20 20.07 -10.06
N LYS A 67 7.76 21.33 -9.96
CA LYS A 67 6.96 21.80 -8.81
C LYS A 67 5.68 20.98 -8.66
N LYS A 68 4.94 20.73 -9.75
CA LYS A 68 3.73 19.89 -9.73
C LYS A 68 4.02 18.45 -9.34
N MET A 69 5.16 17.90 -9.77
CA MET A 69 5.58 16.56 -9.37
C MET A 69 5.91 16.49 -7.89
N VAL A 70 6.67 17.46 -7.37
CA VAL A 70 7.02 17.53 -5.94
C VAL A 70 5.77 17.64 -5.07
N THR A 71 4.79 18.47 -5.43
CA THR A 71 3.54 18.59 -4.67
C THR A 71 2.77 17.28 -4.66
N LYS A 72 2.67 16.58 -5.81
CA LYS A 72 2.02 15.26 -5.87
C LYS A 72 2.75 14.21 -5.03
N LEU A 73 4.07 14.23 -5.05
CA LEU A 73 4.88 13.31 -4.24
C LEU A 73 4.71 13.57 -2.74
N MET A 74 4.57 14.82 -2.33
CA MET A 74 4.25 15.15 -0.93
C MET A 74 2.85 14.68 -0.53
N GLN A 75 1.85 14.85 -1.40
CA GLN A 75 0.50 14.34 -1.18
C GLN A 75 0.51 12.81 -1.03
N LEU A 76 1.15 12.10 -1.96
CA LEU A 76 1.28 10.65 -1.91
C LEU A 76 1.99 10.17 -0.64
N LYS A 77 3.02 10.89 -0.17
CA LYS A 77 3.70 10.55 1.10
C LYS A 77 2.77 10.69 2.30
N MET A 78 1.95 11.73 2.32
CA MET A 78 0.97 11.94 3.39
C MET A 78 -0.10 10.85 3.38
N GLU A 79 -0.67 10.56 2.21
CA GLU A 79 -1.64 9.48 2.03
C GLU A 79 -1.05 8.10 2.43
N MET A 80 0.21 7.84 2.07
CA MET A 80 0.88 6.60 2.49
C MET A 80 1.04 6.49 4.00
N GLU A 81 1.35 7.59 4.69
CA GLU A 81 1.48 7.56 6.15
C GLU A 81 0.11 7.37 6.81
N GLU A 82 -0.94 8.02 6.31
CA GLU A 82 -2.31 7.81 6.78
C GLU A 82 -2.75 6.35 6.59
N ILE A 83 -2.51 5.77 5.41
CA ILE A 83 -2.80 4.35 5.15
C ILE A 83 -2.01 3.45 6.11
N ARG A 84 -0.76 3.78 6.42
CA ARG A 84 0.07 3.02 7.36
C ARG A 84 -0.51 3.04 8.77
N GLU A 85 -0.95 4.20 9.24
CA GLU A 85 -1.62 4.34 10.53
C GLU A 85 -2.93 3.54 10.56
N GLN A 86 -3.77 3.65 9.53
CA GLN A 86 -5.00 2.89 9.40
C GLN A 86 -4.74 1.37 9.41
N GLN A 87 -3.72 0.90 8.68
CA GLN A 87 -3.32 -0.50 8.68
C GLN A 87 -2.85 -0.97 10.06
N SER A 88 -2.12 -0.12 10.80
CA SER A 88 -1.70 -0.45 12.16
C SER A 88 -2.90 -0.62 13.10
N PHE A 89 -3.91 0.26 12.99
CA PHE A 89 -5.14 0.18 13.76
C PHE A 89 -5.96 -1.08 13.41
N ILE A 90 -6.06 -1.42 12.12
CA ILE A 90 -6.73 -2.64 11.66
C ILE A 90 -6.04 -3.88 12.23
N LYS A 91 -4.71 -3.95 12.17
CA LYS A 91 -3.94 -5.07 12.73
C LYS A 91 -4.16 -5.22 14.24
N GLU A 92 -4.18 -4.11 14.97
CA GLU A 92 -4.48 -4.10 16.39
C GLU A 92 -5.90 -4.61 16.69
N GLY A 93 -6.88 -4.12 15.92
CA GLY A 93 -8.27 -4.58 16.02
C GLY A 93 -8.40 -6.08 15.75
N GLN A 94 -7.75 -6.58 14.70
CA GLN A 94 -7.73 -8.00 14.37
C GLN A 94 -7.10 -8.85 15.47
N ARG A 95 -6.01 -8.38 16.10
CA ARG A 95 -5.38 -9.08 17.23
C ARG A 95 -6.32 -9.20 18.41
N LYS A 96 -6.96 -8.10 18.82
CA LYS A 96 -7.92 -8.08 19.92
C LYS A 96 -9.12 -9.00 19.66
N VAL A 97 -9.62 -9.01 18.43
CA VAL A 97 -10.72 -9.91 18.04
C VAL A 97 -10.26 -11.36 18.14
N LYS A 98 -9.07 -11.70 17.63
CA LYS A 98 -8.51 -13.04 17.72
C LYS A 98 -8.34 -13.50 19.18
N GLU A 99 -7.77 -12.67 20.04
CA GLU A 99 -7.61 -12.99 21.48
C GLU A 99 -8.95 -13.26 22.16
N ARG A 100 -9.98 -12.45 21.85
CA ARG A 100 -11.34 -12.68 22.37
C ARG A 100 -11.95 -13.98 21.87
N PHE A 101 -11.78 -14.30 20.59
CA PHE A 101 -12.25 -15.58 20.04
C PHE A 101 -11.55 -16.77 20.68
N GLU A 102 -10.24 -16.72 20.87
CA GLU A 102 -9.48 -17.77 21.55
C GLU A 102 -9.94 -17.97 23.01
N ALA A 103 -10.23 -16.87 23.72
CA ALA A 103 -10.81 -16.93 25.07
C ALA A 103 -12.18 -17.61 25.06
N VAL A 104 -13.11 -17.17 24.19
CA VAL A 104 -14.45 -17.77 24.04
C VAL A 104 -14.36 -19.25 23.68
N GLU A 105 -13.48 -19.62 22.75
CA GLU A 105 -13.29 -21.03 22.38
C GLU A 105 -12.79 -21.87 23.57
N SER A 106 -11.89 -21.33 24.39
CA SER A 106 -11.41 -22.04 25.57
C SER A 106 -12.51 -22.21 26.62
N GLU A 107 -13.32 -21.17 26.86
CA GLU A 107 -14.50 -21.23 27.71
C GLU A 107 -15.52 -22.25 27.19
N CYS A 108 -15.80 -22.27 25.89
CA CYS A 108 -16.70 -23.24 25.28
C CYS A 108 -16.21 -24.68 25.46
N ARG A 109 -14.90 -24.93 25.32
CA ARG A 109 -14.31 -26.26 25.57
C ARG A 109 -14.48 -26.68 27.03
N ASN A 110 -14.23 -25.78 27.98
CA ASN A 110 -14.39 -26.05 29.40
C ASN A 110 -15.85 -26.32 29.76
N LEU A 111 -16.78 -25.46 29.31
CA LEU A 111 -18.22 -25.65 29.51
C LEU A 111 -18.72 -26.96 28.92
N HIS A 112 -18.22 -27.36 27.76
CA HIS A 112 -18.57 -28.64 27.16
C HIS A 112 -18.08 -29.81 28.02
N ALA A 113 -16.84 -29.76 28.51
CA ALA A 113 -16.29 -30.79 29.39
C ALA A 113 -17.09 -30.90 30.70
N GLU A 114 -17.38 -29.78 31.37
CA GLU A 114 -18.20 -29.73 32.59
C GLU A 114 -19.61 -30.27 32.34
N THR A 115 -20.24 -29.88 31.23
CA THR A 115 -21.57 -30.37 30.86
C THR A 115 -21.57 -31.89 30.64
N MET A 116 -20.52 -32.44 30.03
CA MET A 116 -20.38 -33.89 29.86
C MET A 116 -20.24 -34.62 31.20
N ILE A 117 -19.54 -34.04 32.17
CA ILE A 117 -19.43 -34.59 33.52
C ILE A 117 -20.80 -34.59 34.21
N ILE A 118 -21.49 -33.45 34.22
CA ILE A 118 -22.82 -33.31 34.83
C ILE A 118 -23.82 -34.26 34.16
N MET A 119 -23.78 -34.40 32.84
CA MET A 119 -24.66 -35.31 32.11
C MET A 119 -24.41 -36.76 32.50
N LYS A 120 -23.15 -37.19 32.61
CA LYS A 120 -22.79 -38.54 33.10
C LYS A 120 -23.31 -38.77 34.52
N GLN A 121 -23.06 -37.84 35.44
CA GLN A 121 -23.55 -37.91 36.82
C GLN A 121 -25.09 -37.94 36.89
N SER A 122 -25.76 -37.19 36.02
CA SER A 122 -27.22 -37.17 35.93
C SER A 122 -27.79 -38.51 35.49
N VAL A 123 -27.13 -39.20 34.55
CA VAL A 123 -27.53 -40.56 34.11
C VAL A 123 -27.42 -41.55 35.27
N TRP A 124 -26.30 -41.55 35.99
CA TRP A 124 -26.13 -42.41 37.17
C TRP A 124 -27.19 -42.13 38.25
N SER A 125 -27.47 -40.86 38.52
CA SER A 125 -28.50 -40.45 39.47
C SER A 125 -29.89 -40.94 39.07
N ARG A 126 -30.25 -40.81 37.78
CA ARG A 126 -31.53 -41.33 37.25
C ARG A 126 -31.63 -42.84 37.38
N LEU A 127 -30.56 -43.59 37.06
CA LEU A 127 -30.54 -45.05 37.21
C LEU A 127 -30.70 -45.46 38.67
N ARG A 128 -29.98 -44.79 39.58
CA ARG A 128 -30.07 -45.02 41.04
C ARG A 128 -31.50 -44.82 41.54
N LEU A 129 -32.12 -43.70 41.19
CA LEU A 129 -33.51 -43.41 41.54
C LEU A 129 -34.47 -44.44 40.95
N GLY A 130 -34.29 -44.83 39.69
CA GLY A 130 -35.11 -45.85 39.03
C GLY A 130 -35.12 -47.18 39.78
N ILE A 131 -33.94 -47.67 40.17
CA ILE A 131 -33.81 -48.90 40.96
C ILE A 131 -34.44 -48.73 42.36
N MET A 132 -34.19 -47.59 43.02
CA MET A 132 -34.80 -47.31 44.33
C MET A 132 -36.33 -47.34 44.27
N PHE A 133 -36.95 -46.76 43.24
CA PHE A 133 -38.40 -46.84 43.04
C PHE A 133 -38.87 -48.28 42.79
N GLN A 134 -38.14 -49.07 42.01
CA GLN A 134 -38.47 -50.47 41.77
C GLN A 134 -38.40 -51.31 43.06
N ILE A 135 -37.44 -51.03 43.95
CA ILE A 135 -37.36 -51.68 45.27
C ILE A 135 -38.60 -51.36 46.10
N LEU A 136 -39.01 -50.09 46.16
CA LEU A 136 -40.21 -49.68 46.88
C LEU A 136 -41.45 -50.39 46.35
N LYS A 137 -41.59 -50.46 45.02
CA LYS A 137 -42.70 -51.18 44.36
C LYS A 137 -42.67 -52.69 44.62
N ALA A 138 -41.50 -53.32 44.64
CA ALA A 138 -41.37 -54.75 44.95
C ALA A 138 -41.79 -55.03 46.40
N ARG A 139 -41.39 -54.15 47.34
CA ARG A 139 -41.79 -54.24 48.75
C ARG A 139 -43.28 -54.02 48.96
N GLU A 140 -43.87 -53.05 48.26
CA GLU A 140 -45.32 -52.81 48.26
C GLU A 140 -46.10 -54.06 47.81
N ASN A 141 -45.58 -54.77 46.80
CA ASN A 141 -46.16 -56.01 46.28
C ASN A 141 -45.81 -57.26 47.11
N ASN A 142 -45.11 -57.13 48.25
CA ASN A 142 -44.59 -58.24 49.06
C ASN A 142 -43.62 -59.19 48.33
N ASP A 143 -43.01 -58.75 47.23
CA ASP A 143 -41.99 -59.50 46.49
C ASP A 143 -40.60 -59.21 47.06
N PHE A 144 -40.29 -59.86 48.19
CA PHE A 144 -39.03 -59.65 48.90
C PHE A 144 -37.82 -60.23 48.17
N ALA A 145 -38.00 -61.29 47.38
CA ALA A 145 -36.93 -61.87 46.58
C ALA A 145 -36.44 -60.86 45.54
N LYS A 146 -37.36 -60.27 44.77
CA LYS A 146 -37.05 -59.22 43.80
C LYS A 146 -36.50 -57.95 44.45
N ALA A 147 -37.03 -57.56 45.61
CA ALA A 147 -36.50 -56.41 46.35
C ALA A 147 -35.03 -56.64 46.80
N ALA A 148 -34.67 -57.86 47.18
CA ALA A 148 -33.30 -58.23 47.54
C ALA A 148 -32.37 -58.19 46.33
N GLU A 149 -32.79 -58.76 45.19
CA GLU A 149 -32.02 -58.71 43.92
C GLU A 149 -31.76 -57.26 43.47
N LEU A 150 -32.78 -56.41 43.47
CA LEU A 150 -32.65 -55.00 43.12
C LEU A 150 -31.75 -54.23 44.11
N THR A 151 -31.75 -54.62 45.38
CA THR A 151 -30.85 -54.03 46.39
C THR A 151 -29.38 -54.39 46.10
N LEU A 152 -29.10 -55.62 45.67
CA LEU A 152 -27.76 -56.02 45.24
C LEU A 152 -27.34 -55.26 43.97
N ALA A 153 -28.23 -55.17 42.99
CA ALA A 153 -27.99 -54.40 41.76
C ALA A 153 -27.69 -52.91 42.06
N LEU A 154 -28.40 -52.31 43.02
CA LEU A 154 -28.15 -50.93 43.45
C LEU A 154 -26.76 -50.76 44.09
N ARG A 155 -26.33 -51.71 44.93
CA ARG A 155 -24.98 -51.69 45.53
C ARG A 155 -23.91 -51.80 44.46
N GLU A 156 -24.09 -52.69 43.49
CA GLU A 156 -23.15 -52.85 42.38
C GLU A 156 -23.09 -51.58 41.52
N LEU A 157 -24.23 -50.97 41.20
CA LEU A 157 -24.29 -49.73 40.45
C LEU A 157 -23.53 -48.59 41.14
N ILE A 158 -23.69 -48.44 42.46
CA ILE A 158 -22.98 -47.43 43.25
C ILE A 158 -21.46 -47.72 43.26
N ALA A 159 -21.07 -49.00 43.41
CA ALA A 159 -19.66 -49.38 43.35
C ALA A 159 -19.02 -49.04 42.00
N ARG A 160 -19.72 -49.30 40.89
CA ARG A 160 -19.29 -48.93 39.53
C ARG A 160 -19.19 -47.42 39.34
N GLN A 161 -20.14 -46.64 39.88
CA GLN A 161 -20.10 -45.18 39.81
C GLN A 161 -18.87 -44.63 40.55
N ASN A 162 -18.60 -45.10 41.77
CA ASN A 162 -17.46 -44.64 42.57
C ASN A 162 -16.11 -44.94 41.87
N GLN A 163 -15.99 -46.08 41.19
CA GLN A 163 -14.82 -46.42 40.39
C GLN A 163 -14.63 -45.45 39.21
N ASN A 164 -15.72 -45.07 38.54
CA ASN A 164 -15.68 -44.12 37.43
C ASN A 164 -15.34 -42.69 37.88
N GLU A 165 -15.74 -42.29 39.09
CA GLU A 165 -15.41 -40.99 39.67
C GLU A 165 -13.91 -40.90 40.04
N GLN A 166 -13.31 -41.97 40.57
CA GLN A 166 -11.87 -42.03 40.88
C GLN A 166 -10.97 -41.99 39.64
N ALA A 167 -11.46 -42.48 38.50
CA ALA A 167 -10.74 -42.45 37.23
C ALA A 167 -10.81 -41.08 36.51
N LEU A 168 -11.68 -40.18 36.97
CA LEU A 168 -11.95 -38.90 36.32
C LEU A 168 -11.25 -37.71 36.97
N GLU A 169 -10.35 -37.93 37.94
CA GLU A 169 -9.45 -36.93 38.54
C GLU A 169 -8.18 -36.80 37.66
N PRO A 170 -8.04 -35.79 36.78
CA PRO A 170 -6.80 -35.50 36.12
C PRO A 170 -6.00 -34.53 36.99
N SER A 171 -4.72 -34.82 37.18
CA SER A 171 -3.72 -33.96 37.78
C SER A 171 -3.73 -32.53 37.22
N ALA A 172 -4.57 -31.64 37.75
CA ALA A 172 -4.52 -30.21 37.51
C ALA A 172 -3.46 -29.59 38.43
N GLY A 173 -2.19 -29.89 38.13
CA GLY A 173 -1.07 -29.48 38.97
C GLY A 173 0.27 -29.57 38.27
N ALA A 174 0.38 -29.07 37.03
CA ALA A 174 1.68 -28.74 36.45
C ALA A 174 1.53 -27.92 35.16
N SER A 175 1.62 -26.60 35.27
CA SER A 175 2.45 -25.77 34.39
C SER A 175 2.31 -24.32 34.83
N GLY A 176 3.11 -23.95 35.83
CA GLY A 176 3.54 -22.57 35.96
C GLY A 176 4.60 -22.28 34.89
N LYS A 177 4.40 -21.18 34.16
CA LYS A 177 5.38 -20.15 33.79
C LYS A 177 4.67 -19.10 32.96
#